data_AF-A0A645GSF8-F1
#
_entry.id   AF-A0A645GSF8-F1
#
_cell.length_a   1.000
_cell.length_b   1.000
_cell.length_c   1.000
_cell.angle_alpha   90.00
_cell.angle_beta   90.00
_cell.angle_gamma   90.00
#
_symmetry.space_group_name_H-M   'P 1'
#
loop_
_entity.id
_entity.type
_entity.pdbx_description
1 polymer ?
#
loop_
_entity_poly.entity_id
_entity_poly.type
_entity_poly.pdbx_seq_one_letter_code
_entity_poly.pdbx_strand_id
1 'polypeptide(L)'
;MELYRGLVEVHSKADGGVYRVAWFRRNPGESMSESVVSLTVCVDSSTITMRTRGQQPAKGLIIQETGYFARQQGVLKLVDSEFQVVDKC
;
A
#
# COMPACT_ATOMS: atom_id res chain seq x y z
N MET A 1 -2.00 5.47 -4.57
CA MET A 1 -2.20 4.64 -5.81
C MET A 1 -0.97 4.60 -6.72
N GLU A 2 -0.10 5.61 -6.73
CA GLU A 2 1.02 5.70 -7.68
C GLU A 2 2.07 4.58 -7.53
N LEU A 3 2.36 4.13 -6.30
CA LEU A 3 3.33 3.06 -6.03
C LEU A 3 3.05 1.80 -6.85
N TYR A 4 1.84 1.27 -6.78
CA TYR A 4 1.48 0.03 -7.47
C TYR A 4 1.47 0.18 -8.99
N ARG A 5 1.06 1.35 -9.51
CA ARG A 5 1.14 1.64 -10.95
C ARG A 5 2.58 1.63 -11.43
N GLY A 6 3.49 2.26 -10.70
CA GLY A 6 4.92 2.24 -11.00
C GLY A 6 5.50 0.82 -11.03
N LEU A 7 5.12 -0.05 -10.09
CA LEU A 7 5.56 -1.45 -10.09
C LEU A 7 5.09 -2.24 -11.32
N VAL A 8 3.85 -2.01 -11.77
CA VAL A 8 3.31 -2.64 -12.99
C VAL A 8 4.05 -2.13 -14.23
N GLU A 9 4.26 -0.82 -14.34
CA GLU A 9 4.96 -0.20 -15.47
C GLU A 9 6.38 -0.75 -15.64
N VAL A 10 7.13 -0.90 -14.54
CA VAL A 10 8.49 -1.45 -14.59
C VAL A 10 8.53 -2.98 -14.61
N HIS A 11 7.38 -3.65 -14.69
CA HIS A 11 7.26 -5.10 -14.70
C HIS A 11 7.91 -5.75 -13.49
N SER A 12 7.79 -5.13 -12.31
CA SER A 12 8.30 -5.68 -11.06
C SER A 12 7.42 -6.83 -10.58
N LYS A 13 8.04 -7.90 -10.11
CA LYS A 13 7.36 -9.09 -9.58
C LYS A 13 7.97 -9.53 -8.26
N ALA A 14 7.13 -10.07 -7.37
CA ALA A 14 7.58 -10.76 -6.18
C ALA A 14 7.96 -12.21 -6.54
N ASP A 15 9.20 -12.61 -6.23
CA ASP A 15 9.77 -13.93 -6.57
C ASP A 15 9.89 -14.86 -5.34
N GLY A 16 9.51 -14.38 -4.15
CA GLY A 16 9.51 -15.14 -2.90
C GLY A 16 9.41 -14.25 -1.66
N GLY A 17 9.15 -14.85 -0.50
CA GLY A 17 8.96 -14.17 0.79
C GLY A 17 7.49 -14.12 1.24
N VAL A 18 7.20 -13.32 2.28
CA VAL A 18 5.86 -13.21 2.87
C VAL A 18 5.44 -11.75 2.98
N TYR A 19 4.21 -11.45 2.56
CA TYR A 19 3.53 -10.20 2.87
C TYR A 19 2.90 -10.31 4.26
N ARG A 20 3.29 -9.43 5.19
CA ARG A 20 2.68 -9.38 6.52
C ARG A 20 1.94 -8.06 6.70
N VAL A 21 0.62 -8.13 6.83
CA VAL A 21 -0.16 -7.01 7.40
C VAL A 21 0.09 -7.01 8.90
N ALA A 22 0.92 -6.11 9.38
CA ALA A 22 1.30 -6.05 10.79
C ALA A 22 0.15 -5.52 11.65
N TRP A 23 -0.55 -4.50 11.16
CA TRP A 23 -1.76 -3.98 11.77
C TRP A 23 -2.60 -3.22 10.75
N PHE A 24 -3.88 -3.04 11.11
CA PHE A 24 -4.87 -2.29 10.35
C PHE A 24 -5.73 -1.48 11.31
N ARG A 25 -5.89 -0.18 11.08
CA ARG A 25 -6.57 0.72 12.01
C ARG A 25 -7.38 1.77 11.28
N ARG A 26 -8.45 2.26 11.91
CA ARG A 26 -9.12 3.49 11.46
C ARG A 26 -8.22 4.68 11.72
N ASN A 27 -8.22 5.66 10.81
CA ASN A 27 -7.52 6.93 11.00
C ASN A 27 -8.53 8.08 11.21
N PRO A 28 -9.25 8.11 12.36
CA PRO A 28 -10.32 9.08 12.56
C PRO A 28 -9.79 10.52 12.54
N GLY A 29 -10.50 11.41 11.85
CA GLY A 29 -10.16 12.83 11.76
C GLY A 29 -9.51 13.24 10.45
N GLU A 30 -9.04 12.29 9.65
CA GLU A 30 -8.61 12.56 8.27
C GLU A 30 -9.70 12.20 7.27
N SER A 31 -10.06 13.18 6.44
CA SER A 31 -10.94 13.01 5.29
C SER A 31 -10.35 13.78 4.11
N MET A 32 -10.10 13.05 3.02
CA MET A 32 -9.71 13.60 1.73
C MET A 32 -10.66 13.09 0.65
N SER A 33 -10.77 13.83 -0.47
CA SER A 33 -11.45 13.35 -1.68
C SER A 33 -12.88 12.83 -1.42
N GLU A 34 -13.65 13.57 -0.60
CA GLU A 34 -15.03 13.23 -0.19
C GLU A 34 -15.17 11.89 0.57
N SER A 35 -14.09 11.39 1.15
CA SER A 35 -14.10 10.15 1.92
C SER A 35 -14.89 10.28 3.22
N VAL A 36 -15.61 9.20 3.54
CA VAL A 36 -16.38 9.03 4.77
C VAL A 36 -15.65 8.18 5.80
N VAL A 37 -14.61 7.46 5.37
CA VAL A 37 -13.75 6.61 6.20
C VAL A 37 -12.34 6.64 5.65
N SER A 38 -11.34 6.74 6.53
CA SER A 38 -9.93 6.50 6.23
C SER A 38 -9.40 5.35 7.08
N LEU A 39 -8.58 4.51 6.46
CA LEU A 39 -7.99 3.32 7.06
C LEU A 39 -6.50 3.30 6.77
N THR A 40 -5.69 3.11 7.81
CA THR A 40 -4.25 2.98 7.67
C THR A 40 -3.85 1.54 7.92
N VAL A 41 -3.03 1.00 7.03
CA VAL A 41 -2.44 -0.32 7.12
C VAL A 41 -0.92 -0.20 7.17
N CYS A 42 -0.28 -1.03 8.00
CA CYS A 42 1.16 -1.22 7.89
C CYS A 42 1.46 -2.62 7.32
N VAL A 43 2.21 -2.64 6.24
CA VAL A 43 2.60 -3.85 5.52
C VAL A 43 4.11 -3.99 5.59
N ASP A 44 4.55 -5.10 6.17
CA ASP A 44 5.94 -5.52 6.16
C ASP A 44 6.15 -6.51 5.01
N SER A 45 6.89 -6.06 3.99
CA SER A 45 7.37 -6.90 2.88
C SER A 45 8.89 -7.06 2.88
N SER A 46 9.56 -6.82 4.00
CA SER A 46 11.04 -6.86 4.11
C SER A 46 11.65 -8.23 3.80
N THR A 47 10.85 -9.30 3.90
CA THR A 47 11.25 -10.67 3.54
C THR A 47 11.07 -10.99 2.05
N ILE A 48 10.37 -10.10 1.32
CA ILE A 48 10.06 -10.31 -0.09
C ILE A 48 11.24 -9.94 -0.96
N THR A 49 11.50 -10.77 -1.96
CA THR A 49 12.43 -10.44 -3.03
C THR A 49 11.64 -9.96 -4.24
N MET A 50 11.83 -8.68 -4.59
CA MET A 50 11.28 -8.04 -5.77
C MET A 50 12.28 -8.15 -6.92
N ARG A 51 11.83 -8.59 -8.09
CA ARG A 51 12.60 -8.61 -9.33
C ARG A 51 11.97 -7.68 -10.35
N THR A 52 12.78 -6.74 -10.81
CA THR A 52 12.44 -5.81 -11.89
C THR A 52 13.33 -6.13 -13.07
N ARG A 53 12.77 -6.16 -14.29
CA ARG A 53 13.53 -6.54 -15.49
C ARG A 53 14.72 -5.61 -15.68
N GLY A 54 15.92 -6.19 -15.80
CA GLY A 54 17.16 -5.42 -16.00
C GLY A 54 17.72 -4.75 -14.75
N GLN A 55 17.14 -5.00 -13.57
CA GLN A 55 17.65 -4.53 -12.29
C GLN A 55 18.04 -5.72 -11.40
N GLN A 56 18.95 -5.46 -10.46
CA GLN A 56 19.26 -6.44 -9.42
C GLN A 56 18.05 -6.67 -8.52
N PRO A 57 17.82 -7.90 -8.05
CA PRO A 57 16.77 -8.17 -7.08
C PRO A 57 16.91 -7.28 -5.85
N ALA A 58 15.80 -6.70 -5.40
CA ALA A 58 15.74 -5.84 -4.23
C ALA A 58 14.79 -6.43 -3.18
N LYS A 59 14.95 -6.04 -1.92
CA LYS A 59 13.99 -6.40 -0.87
C LYS A 59 12.73 -5.54 -0.98
N GLY A 60 11.60 -6.10 -0.58
CA GLY A 60 10.37 -5.33 -0.37
C GLY A 60 10.54 -4.32 0.76
N LEU A 61 9.68 -3.30 0.75
CA LEU A 61 9.69 -2.20 1.71
C LEU A 61 8.72 -2.47 2.86
N ILE A 62 8.93 -1.82 4.00
CA ILE A 62 7.90 -1.68 5.01
C ILE A 62 7.19 -0.36 4.73
N ILE A 63 5.88 -0.41 4.52
CA ILE A 63 5.08 0.76 4.17
C ILE A 63 3.91 0.93 5.12
N GLN A 64 3.56 2.19 5.38
CA GLN A 64 2.24 2.55 5.85
C GLN A 64 1.46 3.14 4.69
N GLU A 65 0.26 2.60 4.45
CA GLU A 65 -0.65 3.08 3.42
C GLU A 65 -1.95 3.53 4.09
N THR A 66 -2.36 4.77 3.83
CA THR A 66 -3.66 5.29 4.24
C THR A 66 -4.56 5.32 3.02
N GLY A 67 -5.63 4.53 3.05
CA GLY A 67 -6.69 4.53 2.05
C GLY A 67 -7.88 5.38 2.49
N TYR A 68 -8.37 6.22 1.57
CA TYR A 68 -9.54 7.06 1.76
C TYR A 68 -10.72 6.48 0.98
N PHE A 69 -11.84 6.24 1.67
CA PHE A 69 -12.99 5.54 1.12
C PHE A 69 -14.24 6.41 1.11
N ALA A 70 -14.86 6.54 -0.06
CA ALA A 70 -16.15 7.20 -0.23
C ALA A 70 -17.27 6.16 -0.45
N ARG A 71 -18.50 6.51 -0.10
CA ARG A 71 -19.66 5.67 -0.40
C ARG A 71 -20.12 5.93 -1.82
N GLN A 72 -20.06 4.93 -2.69
CA GLN A 72 -20.57 4.98 -4.05
C GLN A 72 -21.50 3.79 -4.28
N GLN A 73 -22.74 4.04 -4.71
CA GLN A 73 -23.73 2.99 -4.98
C GLN A 73 -23.95 2.03 -3.79
N GLY A 74 -23.94 2.57 -2.57
CA GLY A 74 -24.16 1.78 -1.35
C GLY A 74 -22.95 0.99 -0.85
N VAL A 75 -21.83 0.96 -1.57
CA VAL A 75 -20.58 0.30 -1.16
C VAL A 75 -19.48 1.33 -0.89
N LEU A 76 -18.49 0.97 -0.06
CA LEU A 76 -17.29 1.77 0.12
C LEU A 76 -16.31 1.46 -1.01
N LYS A 77 -15.82 2.52 -1.68
CA LYS A 77 -14.77 2.41 -2.69
C LYS A 77 -13.58 3.27 -2.29
N LEU A 78 -12.37 2.76 -2.53
CA LEU A 78 -11.14 3.54 -2.39
C LEU A 78 -11.17 4.65 -3.45
N VAL A 79 -11.19 5.90 -2.99
CA VAL A 79 -11.17 7.08 -3.86
C VAL A 79 -9.80 7.73 -3.90
N ASP A 80 -9.02 7.52 -2.84
CA ASP A 80 -7.66 8.05 -2.76
C ASP A 80 -6.79 7.18 -1.85
N SER A 81 -5.47 7.29 -1.98
CA SER A 81 -4.53 6.62 -1.08
C SER A 81 -3.16 7.27 -1.12
N GLU A 82 -2.60 7.41 0.06
CA GLU A 82 -1.23 7.86 0.28
C GLU A 82 -0.41 6.75 0.93
N PHE A 83 0.89 6.78 0.70
CA PHE A 83 1.80 5.83 1.33
C PHE A 83 3.08 6.53 1.76
N GLN A 84 3.72 5.96 2.77
CA GLN A 84 5.06 6.32 3.19
C GLN A 84 5.86 5.06 3.48
N VAL A 85 7.15 5.11 3.17
CA VAL A 85 8.11 4.09 3.59
C VAL A 85 8.45 4.35 5.05
N VAL A 86 8.42 3.30 5.87
CA VAL A 86 8.76 3.36 7.29
C VAL A 86 9.80 2.31 7.63
N ASP A 87 10.55 2.50 8.71
CA ASP A 87 11.54 1.50 9.14
C ASP A 87 10.92 0.30 9.88
N LYS A 88 9.71 0.47 10.42
CA LYS A 88 8.98 -0.56 11.16
C LYS A 88 7.47 -0.32 11.20
N CYS A 89 6.74 -1.42 11.32
CA CYS A 89 5.37 -1.47 11.84
C CYS A 89 5.39 -1.64 13.36
#